data_AF-A0A955AVZ0-F1
#
_entry.id   AF-A0A955AVZ0-F1
#
_cell.length_a   1.000
_cell.length_b   1.000
_cell.length_c   1.000
_cell.angle_alpha   90.00
_cell.angle_beta   90.00
_cell.angle_gamma   90.00
#
_symmetry.space_group_name_H-M   'P 1'
#
loop_
_entity.id
_entity.type
_entity.pdbx_description
1 polymer ?
#
loop_
_entity_poly.entity_id
_entity_poly.type
_entity_poly.pdbx_seq_one_letter_code
_entity_poly.pdbx_strand_id
1 'polypeptide(L)'
;ELPHRLIASFKATLEEARQADLLLHVADGSNPDVFNQISAVFDVLAEIGIEEKDTLLIINKIDRSEADGLLEGIMNRYPNAVPISARAGMGLKDLAGAVSEALSRTFRDVDVEMQIDNGRLMAYLAQHGEVLSKSFHENRATLHCRLPQKFLGRIHDPTVTIREHERDGDAKPEHTPEAVASSGNVDAAAIEEVA
;
A
#
# COMPACT_ATOMS: atom_id res chain seq x y z
N GLU A 1 27.08 -2.89 -15.43
CA GLU A 1 27.19 -3.81 -14.29
C GLU A 1 27.78 -3.06 -13.10
N LEU A 2 27.06 -3.04 -11.96
CA LEU A 2 27.61 -2.54 -10.71
C LEU A 2 28.58 -3.61 -10.17
N PRO A 3 29.81 -3.25 -9.75
CA PRO A 3 30.76 -4.23 -9.26
C PRO A 3 30.20 -4.96 -8.02
N HIS A 4 30.27 -6.30 -7.99
CA HIS A 4 29.87 -7.10 -6.82
C HIS A 4 30.51 -6.65 -5.49
N ARG A 5 31.66 -5.96 -5.54
CA ARG A 5 32.31 -5.35 -4.37
C ARG A 5 31.55 -4.15 -3.78
N LEU A 6 30.78 -3.41 -4.59
CA LEU A 6 29.97 -2.28 -4.13
C LEU A 6 28.76 -2.78 -3.32
N ILE A 7 28.15 -3.89 -3.74
CA ILE A 7 27.02 -4.52 -3.04
C ILE A 7 27.40 -4.86 -1.59
N ALA A 8 28.63 -5.32 -1.35
CA ALA A 8 29.11 -5.64 -0.01
C ALA A 8 29.27 -4.40 0.90
N SER A 9 29.69 -3.25 0.35
CA SER A 9 29.80 -1.99 1.11
C SER A 9 28.46 -1.29 1.32
N PHE A 10 27.46 -1.57 0.49
CA PHE A 10 26.09 -1.04 0.60
C PHE A 10 25.13 -1.99 1.32
N LYS A 11 25.61 -3.16 1.75
CA LYS A 11 24.77 -4.22 2.33
C LYS A 11 23.94 -3.75 3.53
N ALA A 12 24.52 -2.89 4.38
CA ALA A 12 23.79 -2.30 5.51
C ALA A 12 22.65 -1.38 5.04
N THR A 13 22.90 -0.52 4.05
CA THR A 13 21.89 0.38 3.46
C THR A 13 20.81 -0.38 2.70
N LEU A 14 21.17 -1.49 2.04
CA LEU A 14 20.20 -2.38 1.37
C LEU A 14 19.36 -3.17 2.39
N GLU A 15 19.96 -3.57 3.51
CA GLU A 15 19.21 -4.21 4.60
C GLU A 15 18.24 -3.22 5.27
N GLU A 16 18.61 -1.94 5.41
CA GLU A 16 17.70 -0.87 5.82
C GLU A 16 16.56 -0.69 4.82
N ALA A 17 16.85 -0.73 3.51
CA ALA A 17 15.82 -0.65 2.47
C ALA A 17 14.80 -1.79 2.58
N ARG A 18 15.24 -3.01 2.93
CA ARG A 18 14.38 -4.18 3.17
C ARG A 18 13.42 -4.00 4.36
N GLN A 19 13.77 -3.13 5.30
CA GLN A 19 12.97 -2.89 6.52
C GLN A 19 12.03 -1.68 6.39
N ALA A 20 12.19 -0.88 5.32
CA ALA A 20 11.40 0.31 5.07
C ALA A 20 9.91 -0.02 4.94
N ASP A 21 9.06 0.87 5.45
CA ASP A 21 7.60 0.80 5.24
C ASP A 21 7.19 1.21 3.82
N LEU A 22 8.01 2.01 3.15
CA LEU A 22 7.84 2.43 1.76
C LEU A 22 9.20 2.74 1.15
N LEU A 23 9.41 2.28 -0.09
CA LEU A 23 10.57 2.66 -0.90
C LEU A 23 10.17 3.60 -2.02
N LEU A 24 10.94 4.68 -2.16
CA LEU A 24 10.80 5.63 -3.26
C LEU A 24 11.93 5.40 -4.25
N HIS A 25 11.60 4.89 -5.43
CA HIS A 25 12.57 4.76 -6.51
C HIS A 25 12.50 6.01 -7.38
N VAL A 26 13.52 6.86 -7.31
CA VAL A 26 13.60 8.09 -8.13
C VAL A 26 14.41 7.83 -9.39
N ALA A 27 13.83 8.09 -10.55
CA ALA A 27 14.47 8.00 -11.87
C ALA A 27 14.52 9.37 -12.55
N ASP A 28 15.55 9.61 -13.38
CA ASP A 28 15.70 10.84 -14.15
C ASP A 28 14.93 10.74 -15.49
N GLY A 29 13.76 11.35 -15.57
CA GLY A 29 12.91 11.34 -16.76
C GLY A 29 13.45 12.12 -17.95
N SER A 30 14.51 12.92 -17.75
CA SER A 30 15.20 13.61 -18.85
C SER A 30 16.31 12.78 -19.50
N ASN A 31 16.63 11.60 -18.92
CA ASN A 31 17.70 10.75 -19.41
C ASN A 31 17.17 9.78 -20.50
N PRO A 32 17.76 9.74 -21.71
CA PRO A 32 17.37 8.78 -22.75
C PRO A 32 17.50 7.31 -22.32
N ASP A 33 18.41 7.01 -21.39
CA ASP A 33 18.66 5.66 -20.85
C ASP A 33 17.82 5.34 -19.60
N VAL A 34 16.79 6.14 -19.28
CA VAL A 34 15.99 6.00 -18.06
C VAL A 34 15.36 4.61 -17.91
N PHE A 35 14.89 3.98 -18.99
CA PHE A 35 14.32 2.63 -18.94
C PHE A 35 15.31 1.58 -18.46
N ASN A 36 16.56 1.66 -18.94
CA ASN A 36 17.63 0.76 -18.54
C ASN A 36 18.00 0.99 -17.06
N GLN A 37 17.99 2.24 -16.62
CA GLN A 37 18.28 2.59 -15.22
C GLN A 37 17.19 2.10 -14.25
N ILE A 38 15.92 2.28 -14.61
CA ILE A 38 14.79 1.77 -13.82
C ILE A 38 14.89 0.25 -13.71
N SER A 39 15.10 -0.44 -14.83
CA SER A 39 15.20 -1.91 -14.85
C SER A 39 16.37 -2.40 -14.01
N ALA A 40 17.55 -1.77 -14.13
CA ALA A 40 18.72 -2.15 -13.35
C ALA A 40 18.53 -1.97 -11.84
N VAL A 41 17.77 -0.96 -11.39
CA VAL A 41 17.44 -0.80 -9.97
C VAL A 41 16.46 -1.88 -9.52
N PHE A 42 15.44 -2.20 -10.33
CA PHE A 42 14.53 -3.30 -10.00
C PHE A 42 15.23 -4.65 -9.92
N ASP A 43 16.21 -4.92 -10.78
CA ASP A 43 17.03 -6.14 -10.69
C ASP A 43 17.75 -6.23 -9.34
N VAL A 44 18.37 -5.13 -8.90
CA VAL A 44 19.07 -5.08 -7.59
C VAL A 44 18.10 -5.23 -6.42
N LEU A 45 16.91 -4.62 -6.50
CA LEU A 45 15.88 -4.76 -5.47
C LEU A 45 15.34 -6.19 -5.40
N ALA A 46 15.15 -6.84 -6.54
CA ALA A 46 14.73 -8.23 -6.62
C ALA A 46 15.77 -9.18 -5.98
N GLU A 47 17.06 -8.93 -6.17
CA GLU A 47 18.15 -9.71 -5.53
C GLU A 47 18.08 -9.70 -3.99
N ILE A 48 17.51 -8.66 -3.39
CA ILE A 48 17.33 -8.53 -1.93
C ILE A 48 15.90 -8.82 -1.47
N GLY A 49 15.05 -9.37 -2.35
CA GLY A 49 13.70 -9.82 -2.05
C GLY A 49 12.64 -8.72 -1.98
N ILE A 50 12.86 -7.61 -2.69
CA ILE A 50 11.92 -6.49 -2.81
C ILE A 50 11.32 -6.51 -4.21
N GLU A 51 10.00 -6.60 -4.31
CA GLU A 51 9.30 -6.62 -5.61
C GLU A 51 8.98 -5.20 -6.08
N GLU A 52 8.79 -5.01 -7.40
CA GLU A 52 8.45 -3.70 -7.98
C GLU A 52 7.21 -3.07 -7.31
N LYS A 53 6.21 -3.90 -6.97
CA LYS A 53 4.95 -3.49 -6.32
C LYS A 53 5.13 -2.87 -4.93
N ASP A 54 6.27 -3.13 -4.28
CA ASP A 54 6.60 -2.64 -2.95
C ASP A 54 7.31 -1.28 -3.00
N THR A 55 7.42 -0.70 -4.20
CA THR A 55 8.11 0.57 -4.46
C THR A 55 7.19 1.57 -5.16
N LEU A 56 7.35 2.84 -4.82
CA LEU A 56 6.73 3.96 -5.54
C LEU A 56 7.77 4.55 -6.50
N LEU A 57 7.58 4.35 -7.80
CA LEU A 57 8.43 4.92 -8.84
C LEU A 57 8.12 6.40 -9.04
N ILE A 58 9.15 7.23 -9.03
CA ILE A 58 9.08 8.69 -9.18
C ILE A 58 9.92 9.09 -10.39
N ILE A 59 9.30 9.74 -11.37
CA ILE A 59 9.99 10.25 -12.56
C ILE A 59 10.31 11.71 -12.31
N ASN A 60 11.53 11.99 -11.90
CA ASN A 60 11.99 13.34 -11.59
C ASN A 60 12.55 14.05 -12.84
N LYS A 61 12.70 15.37 -12.73
CA LYS A 61 13.25 16.27 -13.77
C LYS A 61 12.36 16.38 -15.02
N ILE A 62 11.04 16.27 -14.86
CA ILE A 62 10.11 16.47 -16.00
C ILE A 62 10.20 17.86 -16.62
N ASP A 63 10.73 18.86 -15.89
CA ASP A 63 11.04 20.20 -16.41
C ASP A 63 12.13 20.22 -17.49
N ARG A 64 12.90 19.13 -17.60
CA ARG A 64 14.02 18.98 -18.55
C ARG A 64 13.76 17.91 -19.59
N SER A 65 12.57 17.32 -19.61
CA SER A 65 12.20 16.34 -20.64
C SER A 65 11.91 17.08 -21.94
N GLU A 66 12.97 17.46 -22.66
CA GLU A 66 12.90 18.11 -23.97
C GLU A 66 12.63 17.12 -25.12
N ALA A 67 12.68 15.81 -24.85
CA ALA A 67 12.39 14.77 -25.82
C ALA A 67 10.89 14.52 -25.94
N ASP A 68 10.30 14.92 -27.08
CA ASP A 68 8.90 14.65 -27.42
C ASP A 68 8.57 13.16 -27.22
N GLY A 69 7.65 12.88 -26.29
CA GLY A 69 7.13 11.54 -26.05
C GLY A 69 7.94 10.63 -25.11
N LEU A 70 9.12 11.02 -24.63
CA LEU A 70 9.88 10.17 -23.67
C LEU A 70 9.10 9.99 -22.37
N LEU A 71 8.65 11.08 -21.76
CA LEU A 71 7.84 11.03 -20.54
C LEU A 71 6.55 10.23 -20.76
N GLU A 72 5.86 10.42 -21.89
CA GLU A 72 4.67 9.66 -22.24
C GLU A 72 4.97 8.16 -22.35
N GLY A 73 6.08 7.78 -22.99
CA GLY A 73 6.55 6.40 -23.07
C GLY A 73 6.81 5.78 -21.69
N ILE A 74 7.43 6.54 -20.77
CA ILE A 74 7.66 6.11 -19.39
C ILE A 74 6.33 5.88 -18.68
N MET A 75 5.40 6.84 -18.77
CA MET A 75 4.09 6.76 -18.11
C MET A 75 3.22 5.63 -18.68
N ASN A 76 3.32 5.33 -19.98
CA ASN A 76 2.64 4.18 -20.59
C ASN A 76 3.20 2.84 -20.09
N ARG A 77 4.52 2.76 -19.88
CA ARG A 77 5.16 1.55 -19.35
C ARG A 77 4.92 1.39 -17.84
N TYR A 78 4.91 2.49 -17.10
CA TYR A 78 4.77 2.55 -15.65
C TYR A 78 3.60 3.47 -15.26
N PRO A 79 2.35 3.02 -15.42
CA PRO A 79 1.15 3.86 -15.24
C PRO A 79 0.96 4.37 -13.81
N ASN A 80 1.59 3.72 -12.83
CA ASN A 80 1.53 4.11 -11.42
C ASN A 80 2.71 5.01 -11.00
N ALA A 81 3.61 5.37 -11.93
CA ALA A 81 4.73 6.25 -11.61
C ALA A 81 4.25 7.69 -11.36
N VAL A 82 4.96 8.41 -10.49
CA VAL A 82 4.62 9.80 -10.17
C VAL A 82 5.59 10.76 -10.86
N PRO A 83 5.16 11.54 -11.86
CA PRO A 83 6.00 12.52 -12.53
C PRO A 83 6.16 13.78 -11.69
N ILE A 84 7.40 14.20 -11.43
CA ILE A 84 7.71 15.41 -10.67
C ILE A 84 8.84 16.23 -11.30
N SER A 85 8.88 17.51 -10.96
CA SER A 85 10.12 18.27 -10.95
C SER A 85 10.40 18.71 -9.52
N ALA A 86 11.32 18.02 -8.86
CA ALA A 86 11.73 18.39 -7.50
C ALA A 86 12.30 19.82 -7.45
N ARG A 87 12.94 20.27 -8.53
CA ARG A 87 13.53 21.62 -8.63
C ARG A 87 12.46 22.70 -8.80
N ALA A 88 11.48 22.47 -9.67
CA ALA A 88 10.42 23.45 -9.95
C ALA A 88 9.23 23.32 -8.99
N GLY A 89 9.19 22.29 -8.15
CA GLY A 89 8.08 21.99 -7.24
C GLY A 89 6.87 21.34 -7.90
N MET A 90 6.96 20.99 -9.20
CA MET A 90 5.86 20.37 -9.94
C MET A 90 5.63 18.92 -9.49
N GLY A 91 4.37 18.52 -9.35
CA GLY A 91 3.98 17.14 -8.98
C GLY A 91 4.24 16.76 -7.51
N LEU A 92 4.81 17.65 -6.69
CA LEU A 92 5.10 17.33 -5.28
C LEU A 92 3.86 17.09 -4.42
N LYS A 93 2.74 17.76 -4.74
CA LYS A 93 1.46 17.50 -4.06
C LYS A 93 0.92 16.11 -4.38
N ASP A 94 1.00 15.70 -5.64
CA ASP A 94 0.56 14.39 -6.09
C ASP A 94 1.47 13.30 -5.51
N LEU A 95 2.79 13.54 -5.45
CA LEU A 95 3.73 12.69 -4.74
C LEU A 95 3.38 12.53 -3.26
N ALA A 96 3.08 13.63 -2.56
CA ALA A 96 2.67 13.56 -1.16
C ALA A 96 1.41 12.70 -1.00
N GLY A 97 0.41 12.86 -1.88
CA GLY A 97 -0.79 12.03 -1.92
C GLY A 97 -0.48 10.55 -2.14
N ALA A 98 0.33 10.22 -3.14
CA ALA A 98 0.73 8.84 -3.45
C ALA A 98 1.51 8.18 -2.31
N VAL A 99 2.40 8.93 -1.63
CA VAL A 99 3.10 8.47 -0.43
C VAL A 99 2.12 8.22 0.71
N SER A 100 1.19 9.15 0.96
CA SER A 100 0.15 8.96 1.97
C SER A 100 -0.72 7.74 1.70
N GLU A 101 -1.09 7.49 0.44
CA GLU A 101 -1.87 6.31 0.05
C GLU A 101 -1.09 5.01 0.23
N ALA A 102 0.16 4.97 -0.26
CA ALA A 102 1.02 3.79 -0.15
C ALA A 102 1.31 3.42 1.33
N LEU A 103 1.56 4.42 2.17
CA LEU A 103 1.67 4.20 3.62
C LEU A 103 0.33 3.77 4.20
N SER A 104 -0.79 4.41 3.86
CA SER A 104 -2.11 4.06 4.40
C SER A 104 -2.50 2.60 4.12
N ARG A 105 -2.19 2.08 2.92
CA ARG A 105 -2.43 0.65 2.58
C ARG A 105 -1.66 -0.32 3.49
N THR A 106 -0.54 0.13 4.05
CA THR A 106 0.32 -0.66 4.94
C THR A 106 -0.15 -0.60 6.39
N PHE A 107 -0.92 0.43 6.76
CA PHE A 107 -1.40 0.65 8.12
C PHE A 107 -2.85 0.16 8.27
N ARG A 108 -3.14 -0.46 9.41
CA ARG A 108 -4.47 -0.92 9.78
C ARG A 108 -4.97 -0.07 10.94
N ASP A 109 -6.22 0.34 10.85
CA ASP A 109 -6.97 0.95 11.95
C ASP A 109 -7.63 -0.20 12.72
N VAL A 110 -7.17 -0.47 13.94
CA VAL A 110 -7.65 -1.60 14.75
C VAL A 110 -8.00 -1.20 16.17
N ASP A 111 -8.95 -1.92 16.75
CA ASP A 111 -9.18 -1.95 18.19
C ASP A 111 -8.45 -3.16 18.78
N VAL A 112 -7.54 -2.88 19.71
CA VAL A 112 -6.79 -3.91 20.46
C VAL A 112 -7.30 -3.96 21.89
N GLU A 113 -7.96 -5.07 22.23
CA GLU A 113 -8.49 -5.34 23.55
C GLU A 113 -7.56 -6.28 24.32
N MET A 114 -7.08 -5.86 25.48
CA MET A 114 -6.10 -6.60 26.30
C MET A 114 -6.41 -6.46 27.79
N GLN A 115 -5.72 -7.22 28.65
CA GLN A 115 -5.78 -6.98 30.10
C GLN A 115 -5.03 -5.70 30.47
N ILE A 116 -5.54 -4.97 31.48
CA ILE A 116 -5.00 -3.67 31.88
C ILE A 116 -3.55 -3.74 32.40
N ASP A 117 -3.13 -4.90 32.90
CA ASP A 117 -1.78 -5.17 33.40
C ASP A 117 -0.79 -5.54 32.28
N ASN A 118 -1.24 -5.67 31.03
CA ASN A 118 -0.40 -5.94 29.86
C ASN A 118 0.33 -4.68 29.38
N GLY A 119 1.12 -4.08 30.28
CA GLY A 119 1.89 -2.87 30.02
C GLY A 119 2.93 -3.04 28.92
N ARG A 120 3.43 -4.27 28.71
CA ARG A 120 4.36 -4.60 27.62
C ARG A 120 3.70 -4.40 26.25
N LEU A 121 2.47 -4.87 26.07
CA LEU A 121 1.74 -4.68 24.82
C LEU A 121 1.35 -3.22 24.61
N MET A 122 0.93 -2.51 25.66
CA MET A 122 0.67 -1.07 25.55
C MET A 122 1.91 -0.29 25.09
N ALA A 123 3.08 -0.58 25.65
CA ALA A 123 4.34 0.04 25.24
C ALA A 123 4.69 -0.31 23.79
N TYR A 124 4.52 -1.56 23.38
CA TYR A 124 4.75 -2.01 22.01
C TYR A 124 3.86 -1.26 21.00
N LEU A 125 2.55 -1.13 21.28
CA LEU A 125 1.62 -0.42 20.40
C LEU A 125 1.96 1.07 20.32
N ALA A 126 2.34 1.70 21.43
CA ALA A 126 2.77 3.10 21.44
C ALA A 126 4.13 3.32 20.75
N GLN A 127 4.99 2.31 20.72
CA GLN A 127 6.30 2.39 20.06
C GLN A 127 6.22 2.18 18.54
N HIS A 128 5.28 1.35 18.08
CA HIS A 128 5.20 0.91 16.69
C HIS A 128 3.94 1.38 15.95
N GLY A 129 3.12 2.22 16.58
CA GLY A 129 1.88 2.74 16.03
C GLY A 129 1.48 4.06 16.68
N GLU A 130 0.36 4.58 16.21
CA GLU A 130 -0.31 5.74 16.78
C GLU A 130 -1.52 5.25 17.59
N VAL A 131 -1.55 5.56 18.89
CA VAL A 131 -2.71 5.25 19.73
C VAL A 131 -3.67 6.44 19.68
N LEU A 132 -4.79 6.25 19.00
CA LEU A 132 -5.80 7.29 18.74
C LEU A 132 -6.75 7.47 19.92
N SER A 133 -7.13 6.37 20.58
CA SER A 133 -7.93 6.44 21.80
C SER A 133 -7.62 5.26 22.74
N LYS A 134 -7.97 5.44 24.03
CA LYS A 134 -7.86 4.41 25.07
C LYS A 134 -9.12 4.42 25.92
N SER A 135 -9.77 3.27 26.05
CA SER A 135 -10.86 3.06 27.00
C SER A 135 -10.51 1.93 27.95
N PHE A 136 -10.99 2.04 29.19
CA PHE A 136 -10.77 1.06 30.24
C PHE A 136 -12.14 0.61 30.76
N HIS A 137 -12.37 -0.69 30.74
CA HIS A 137 -13.59 -1.31 31.20
C HIS A 137 -13.26 -2.51 32.07
N GLU A 138 -13.67 -2.44 33.34
CA GLU A 138 -13.38 -3.45 34.36
C GLU A 138 -11.87 -3.76 34.47
N ASN A 139 -11.45 -4.94 33.98
CA ASN A 139 -10.06 -5.41 33.98
C ASN A 139 -9.43 -5.44 32.57
N ARG A 140 -10.08 -4.80 31.58
CA ARG A 140 -9.61 -4.74 30.20
C ARG A 140 -9.39 -3.31 29.73
N ALA A 141 -8.44 -3.15 28.83
CA ALA A 141 -8.19 -1.92 28.11
C ALA A 141 -8.45 -2.17 26.62
N THR A 142 -9.16 -1.24 25.98
CA THR A 142 -9.31 -1.21 24.51
C THR A 142 -8.57 0.00 23.98
N LEU A 143 -7.65 -0.23 23.06
CA LEU A 143 -6.87 0.80 22.41
C LEU A 143 -7.25 0.83 20.94
N HIS A 144 -7.77 1.95 20.48
CA HIS A 144 -7.87 2.24 19.05
C HIS A 144 -6.50 2.68 18.57
N CYS A 145 -5.90 1.92 17.68
CA CYS A 145 -4.55 2.16 17.18
C CYS A 145 -4.50 2.12 15.65
N ARG A 146 -3.67 2.98 15.08
CA ARG A 146 -3.24 2.88 13.69
C ARG A 146 -1.79 2.41 13.65
N LEU A 147 -1.54 1.25 13.05
CA LEU A 147 -0.19 0.69 12.97
C LEU A 147 0.03 -0.15 11.71
N PRO A 148 1.28 -0.27 11.23
CA PRO A 148 1.61 -1.14 10.09
C PRO A 148 1.19 -2.59 10.33
N GLN A 149 0.64 -3.24 9.30
CA GLN A 149 0.18 -4.63 9.35
C GLN A 149 1.27 -5.61 9.84
N LYS A 150 2.55 -5.34 9.50
CA LYS A 150 3.69 -6.13 9.95
C LYS A 150 3.84 -6.20 11.48
N PHE A 151 3.39 -5.19 12.21
CA PHE A 151 3.46 -5.16 13.67
C PHE A 151 2.26 -5.85 14.32
N LEU A 152 1.09 -5.87 13.66
CA LEU A 152 -0.06 -6.67 14.10
C LEU A 152 0.23 -8.16 14.06
N GLY A 153 0.86 -8.64 12.97
CA GLY A 153 1.21 -10.05 12.81
C GLY A 153 2.20 -10.59 13.85
N ARG A 154 2.83 -9.72 14.67
CA ARG A 154 3.76 -10.09 15.75
C ARG A 154 3.11 -10.18 17.13
N ILE A 155 1.84 -9.82 17.26
CA ILE A 155 1.09 -9.92 18.51
C ILE A 155 0.56 -11.36 18.61
N HIS A 156 1.21 -12.18 19.43
CA HIS A 156 0.91 -13.61 19.60
C HIS A 156 0.36 -13.95 20.99
N ASP A 157 -0.37 -13.03 21.60
CA ASP A 157 -0.97 -13.22 22.92
C ASP A 157 -2.42 -13.70 22.76
N PRO A 158 -2.78 -14.92 23.19
CA PRO A 158 -4.13 -15.45 23.04
C PRO A 158 -5.17 -14.72 23.89
N THR A 159 -4.75 -13.88 24.85
CA THR A 159 -5.64 -13.06 25.68
C THR A 159 -5.99 -11.71 25.03
N VAL A 160 -5.39 -11.41 23.87
CA VAL A 160 -5.56 -10.17 23.14
C VAL A 160 -6.56 -10.37 21.99
N THR A 161 -7.57 -9.52 21.94
CA THR A 161 -8.49 -9.44 20.81
C THR A 161 -8.05 -8.30 19.90
N ILE A 162 -7.91 -8.53 18.60
CA ILE A 162 -7.67 -7.48 17.60
C ILE A 162 -8.84 -7.49 16.62
N ARG A 163 -9.47 -6.34 16.38
CA ARG A 163 -10.56 -6.16 15.42
C ARG A 163 -10.28 -4.95 14.54
N GLU A 164 -10.77 -4.93 13.31
CA GLU A 164 -10.77 -3.69 12.53
C GLU A 164 -11.63 -2.65 13.25
N HIS A 165 -11.14 -1.42 13.32
CA HIS A 165 -11.90 -0.32 13.88
C HIS A 165 -12.94 0.12 12.85
N GLU A 166 -14.22 0.00 13.19
CA GLU A 166 -15.32 0.50 12.36
C GLU A 166 -15.34 2.03 12.43
N ARG A 167 -15.05 2.69 11.31
CA ARG A 167 -15.30 4.13 11.19
C ARG A 167 -16.81 4.33 11.19
N ASP A 168 -17.32 5.17 12.09
CA ASP A 168 -18.68 5.73 11.98
C ASP A 168 -18.81 6.39 10.59
N GLY A 169 -19.35 5.66 9.62
CA GLY A 169 -19.45 6.08 8.21
C GLY A 169 -19.29 5.00 7.14
N ASP A 170 -18.63 3.86 7.43
CA ASP A 170 -18.43 2.78 6.44
C ASP A 170 -19.29 1.55 6.75
N ALA A 171 -20.60 1.74 6.82
CA ALA A 171 -21.52 0.62 6.68
C ALA A 171 -21.37 0.05 5.26
N LYS A 172 -20.67 -1.07 5.10
CA LYS A 172 -20.75 -1.89 3.88
C LYS A 172 -22.23 -2.20 3.63
N PRO A 173 -22.76 -1.98 2.40
CA PRO A 173 -24.07 -2.53 2.09
C PRO A 173 -23.98 -4.05 2.18
N GLU A 174 -24.75 -4.63 3.10
CA GLU A 174 -24.99 -6.06 3.16
C GLU A 174 -25.53 -6.51 1.80
N HIS A 175 -24.74 -7.29 1.06
CA HIS A 175 -25.27 -8.06 -0.04
C HIS A 175 -26.00 -9.27 0.55
N THR A 176 -27.29 -9.10 0.81
CA THR A 176 -28.21 -10.22 0.99
C THR A 176 -28.41 -10.87 -0.38
N PRO A 177 -28.08 -12.15 -0.58
CA PRO A 177 -28.47 -12.83 -1.80
C PRO A 177 -29.99 -13.08 -1.74
N GLU A 178 -30.75 -12.32 -2.54
CA GLU A 178 -32.15 -12.63 -2.79
C GLU A 178 -32.26 -14.01 -3.45
N ALA A 179 -32.81 -14.95 -2.69
CA ALA A 179 -33.27 -16.22 -3.21
C ALA A 179 -34.48 -15.97 -4.11
N VAL A 180 -34.29 -16.03 -5.43
CA VAL A 180 -35.42 -16.09 -6.37
C VAL A 180 -35.89 -17.54 -6.42
N ALA A 181 -36.99 -17.79 -5.72
CA ALA A 181 -37.72 -19.04 -5.72
C ALA A 181 -38.30 -19.36 -7.10
N SER A 182 -38.26 -20.64 -7.44
CA SER A 182 -38.94 -21.25 -8.57
C SER A 182 -40.45 -21.33 -8.35
N SER A 183 -41.21 -20.85 -9.33
CA SER A 183 -42.55 -21.33 -9.74
C SER A 183 -42.74 -20.86 -11.19
N GLY A 184 -42.90 -21.69 -12.23
CA GLY A 184 -43.93 -22.72 -12.42
C GLY A 184 -45.30 -22.04 -12.43
N ASN A 185 -46.11 -21.96 -13.49
CA ASN A 185 -46.21 -22.75 -14.72
C ASN A 185 -47.32 -22.11 -15.63
N VAL A 186 -47.32 -22.49 -16.92
CA VAL A 186 -48.42 -22.56 -17.94
C VAL A 186 -49.29 -21.33 -18.29
N ASP A 187 -49.27 -20.92 -19.58
CA ASP A 187 -50.22 -21.31 -20.67
C ASP A 187 -50.02 -20.33 -21.86
N ALA A 188 -49.66 -20.76 -23.08
CA ALA A 188 -50.47 -21.35 -24.16
C ALA A 188 -50.82 -20.34 -25.29
N ALA A 189 -50.94 -20.88 -26.52
CA ALA A 189 -51.24 -20.26 -27.84
C ALA A 189 -50.04 -19.63 -28.59
N ALA A 190 -49.46 -20.28 -29.62
CA ALA A 190 -49.90 -20.38 -31.04
C ALA A 190 -49.87 -18.99 -31.73
N ILE A 191 -49.29 -18.76 -32.93
CA ILE A 191 -49.63 -19.27 -34.27
C ILE A 191 -48.57 -18.75 -35.31
N GLU A 192 -48.25 -19.57 -36.33
CA GLU A 192 -47.76 -19.37 -37.73
C GLU A 192 -46.75 -18.28 -38.18
N GLU A 193 -45.64 -18.77 -38.75
CA GLU A 193 -45.23 -18.76 -40.19
C GLU A 193 -45.65 -17.65 -41.19
N VAL A 194 -44.67 -17.31 -42.07
CA VAL A 194 -44.71 -16.70 -43.42
C VAL A 194 -44.82 -15.17 -43.55
N ALA A 195 -43.70 -14.52 -43.91
CA ALA A 195 -43.44 -13.86 -45.20
C ALA A 195 -42.10 -13.10 -45.19
#